data_AF-A0A516V3M6-F1
#
_entry.id   AF-A0A516V3M6-F1
#
_cell.length_a   1.000
_cell.length_b   1.000
_cell.length_c   1.000
_cell.angle_alpha   90.00
_cell.angle_beta   90.00
_cell.angle_gamma   90.00
#
_symmetry.space_group_name_H-M   'P 1'
#
loop_
_entity.id
_entity.type
_entity.pdbx_description
1 polymer ?
#
loop_
_entity_poly.entity_id
_entity_poly.type
_entity_poly.pdbx_seq_one_letter_code
_entity_poly.pdbx_strand_id
1 'polypeptide(L)'
;MNELRPDEIFDLLGQVRSHATHAFSGLGLIFYSSLADLPIVALGDQTLFPQTLPVSDRQTLVSMLAEISTFISPWHDGFHLIDANSFALTHISQFLSPPVECLHHSNSRGLPVGARHMAAMAGSRIASVSYTALLSNKCAPAVFQRGRSLGREVQA
;
A
#
# COMPACT_ATOMS: atom_id res chain seq x y z
N MET A 1 -11.37 -1.66 20.10
CA MET A 1 -10.66 -1.36 18.85
C MET A 1 -11.26 -2.24 17.78
N ASN A 2 -11.74 -1.68 16.68
CA ASN A 2 -12.21 -2.50 15.55
C ASN A 2 -10.99 -3.06 14.84
N GLU A 3 -10.97 -4.37 14.62
CA GLU A 3 -9.93 -5.03 13.85
C GLU A 3 -10.18 -4.79 12.35
N LEU A 4 -9.19 -4.22 11.65
CA LEU A 4 -9.24 -4.01 10.21
C LEU A 4 -9.36 -5.36 9.48
N ARG A 5 -10.40 -5.50 8.66
CA ARG A 5 -10.66 -6.74 7.92
C ARG A 5 -10.08 -6.69 6.50
N PRO A 6 -9.54 -7.81 5.96
CA PRO A 6 -9.03 -7.85 4.59
C PRO A 6 -10.04 -7.40 3.53
N ASP A 7 -11.33 -7.70 3.72
CA ASP A 7 -12.40 -7.32 2.79
C ASP A 7 -12.52 -5.79 2.62
N GLU A 8 -12.28 -5.02 3.68
CA GLU A 8 -12.31 -3.55 3.65
C GLU A 8 -11.15 -2.97 2.83
N ILE A 9 -10.03 -3.71 2.78
CA ILE A 9 -8.87 -3.38 1.95
C ILE A 9 -9.18 -3.71 0.49
N PHE A 10 -9.68 -4.91 0.20
CA PHE A 10 -10.05 -5.29 -1.16
C PHE A 10 -11.14 -4.38 -1.74
N ASP A 11 -12.11 -3.97 -0.93
CA ASP A 11 -13.13 -2.98 -1.31
C ASP A 11 -12.51 -1.63 -1.67
N LEU A 12 -11.60 -1.09 -0.84
CA LEU A 12 -10.85 0.13 -1.17
C LEU A 12 -10.10 0.01 -2.50
N LEU A 13 -9.38 -1.09 -2.71
CA LEU A 13 -8.63 -1.33 -3.94
C LEU A 13 -9.55 -1.44 -5.16
N GLY A 14 -10.73 -2.05 -5.00
CA GLY A 14 -11.76 -2.11 -6.04
C GLY A 14 -12.30 -0.74 -6.42
N GLN A 15 -12.57 0.11 -5.43
CA GLN A 15 -13.02 1.49 -5.64
C GLN A 15 -11.92 2.37 -6.29
N VAL A 16 -10.66 2.25 -5.86
CA VAL A 16 -9.55 2.97 -6.51
C VAL A 16 -9.40 2.50 -7.96
N ARG A 17 -9.54 1.19 -8.23
CA ARG A 17 -9.50 0.66 -9.59
C ARG A 17 -10.61 1.20 -10.47
N SER A 18 -11.83 1.37 -9.95
CA SER A 18 -12.93 1.94 -10.74
C SER A 18 -12.74 3.42 -11.07
N HIS A 19 -11.91 4.15 -10.30
CA HIS A 19 -11.51 5.53 -10.56
C HIS A 19 -10.19 5.65 -11.33
N ALA A 20 -9.46 4.54 -11.53
CA ALA A 20 -8.18 4.53 -12.22
C ALA A 20 -8.36 4.90 -13.70
N THR A 21 -7.54 5.81 -14.17
CA THR A 21 -7.49 6.17 -15.60
C THR A 21 -6.48 5.29 -16.34
N HIS A 22 -6.41 5.44 -17.67
CA HIS A 22 -5.37 4.81 -18.48
C HIS A 22 -3.94 5.17 -18.06
N ALA A 23 -3.77 6.26 -17.29
CA ALA A 23 -2.50 6.74 -16.77
C ALA A 23 -2.09 6.15 -15.42
N PHE A 24 -2.91 5.29 -14.82
CA PHE A 24 -2.59 4.64 -13.56
C PHE A 24 -1.31 3.80 -13.70
N SER A 25 -0.35 3.97 -12.78
CA SER A 25 0.94 3.26 -12.81
C SER A 25 0.98 2.12 -11.78
N GLY A 26 0.29 2.30 -10.66
CA GLY A 26 0.25 1.34 -9.57
C GLY A 26 0.09 2.05 -8.23
N LEU A 27 -0.42 1.33 -7.23
CA LEU A 27 -0.61 1.83 -5.87
C LEU A 27 0.06 0.89 -4.88
N GLY A 28 0.76 1.45 -3.89
CA GLY A 28 1.23 0.74 -2.70
C GLY A 28 0.60 1.32 -1.44
N LEU A 29 0.03 0.49 -0.58
CA LEU A 29 -0.56 0.88 0.70
C LEU A 29 0.09 0.12 1.86
N ILE A 30 0.28 0.81 2.98
CA ILE A 30 0.63 0.22 4.28
C ILE A 30 -0.47 0.60 5.26
N PHE A 31 -1.10 -0.42 5.85
CA PHE A 31 -2.03 -0.26 6.96
C PHE A 31 -1.29 -0.49 8.26
N TYR A 32 -1.08 0.56 9.05
CA TYR A 32 -0.22 0.52 10.23
C TYR A 32 -0.98 0.82 11.52
N SER A 33 -0.46 0.33 12.65
CA SER A 33 -0.96 0.60 14.00
C SER A 33 -0.07 1.55 14.80
N SER A 34 1.20 1.69 14.43
CA SER A 34 2.16 2.63 15.02
C SER A 34 3.25 3.03 14.02
N LEU A 35 3.68 4.29 14.06
CA LEU A 35 4.80 4.80 13.24
C LEU A 35 6.17 4.59 13.89
N ALA A 36 6.23 4.34 15.21
CA ALA A 36 7.46 4.43 16.00
C ALA A 36 8.63 3.61 15.43
N ASP A 37 8.33 2.42 14.88
CA ASP A 37 9.32 1.46 14.40
C ASP A 37 9.15 1.15 12.90
N LEU A 38 8.37 1.95 12.17
CA LEU A 38 8.13 1.72 10.76
C LEU A 38 9.31 2.32 9.95
N PRO A 39 10.10 1.51 9.20
CA PRO A 39 11.31 1.97 8.53
C PRO A 39 10.95 2.66 7.21
N ILE A 40 10.35 3.85 7.34
CA ILE A 40 9.89 4.67 6.23
C ILE A 40 10.63 6.00 6.16
N VAL A 41 10.70 6.55 4.95
CA VAL A 41 11.13 7.93 4.70
C VAL A 41 10.33 8.52 3.55
N ALA A 42 9.99 9.79 3.65
CA ALA A 42 9.29 10.51 2.59
C ALA A 42 10.14 10.59 1.31
N LEU A 43 9.56 10.19 0.18
CA LEU A 43 10.11 10.38 -1.16
C LEU A 43 9.80 11.81 -1.62
N GLY A 44 10.56 12.77 -1.10
CA GLY A 44 10.46 14.18 -1.47
C GLY A 44 9.81 15.06 -0.40
N ASP A 45 9.77 16.36 -0.70
CA ASP A 45 9.30 17.40 0.22
C ASP A 45 7.77 17.37 0.36
N GLN A 46 7.29 16.79 1.46
CA GLN A 46 5.87 16.63 1.72
C GLN A 46 5.11 17.96 1.87
N THR A 47 5.80 19.09 2.07
CA THR A 47 5.17 20.41 2.13
C THR A 47 4.61 20.86 0.77
N LEU A 48 5.06 20.23 -0.32
CA LEU A 48 4.58 20.48 -1.67
C LEU A 48 3.31 19.68 -2.02
N PHE A 49 2.86 18.79 -1.15
CA PHE A 49 1.63 18.05 -1.38
C PHE A 49 0.42 18.98 -1.21
N PRO A 50 -0.43 19.16 -2.24
CA PRO A 50 -1.43 20.22 -2.24
C PRO A 50 -2.66 19.91 -1.37
N GLN A 51 -2.76 18.71 -0.80
CA GLN A 51 -3.92 18.24 -0.06
C GLN A 51 -3.62 18.14 1.43
N THR A 52 -4.63 18.42 2.26
CA THR A 52 -4.52 18.27 3.71
C THR A 52 -4.65 16.80 4.11
N LEU A 53 -3.70 16.32 4.90
CA LEU A 53 -3.77 15.02 5.58
C LEU A 53 -4.07 15.24 7.08
N PRO A 54 -4.78 14.33 7.77
CA PRO A 54 -5.25 13.04 7.27
C PRO A 54 -6.58 13.12 6.49
N VAL A 55 -6.81 12.14 5.60
CA VAL A 55 -8.06 12.00 4.84
C VAL A 55 -8.78 10.72 5.28
N SER A 56 -9.93 10.87 5.93
CA SER A 56 -10.76 9.75 6.41
C SER A 56 -12.06 9.56 5.62
N ASP A 57 -12.47 10.57 4.84
CA ASP A 57 -13.64 10.47 3.97
C ASP A 57 -13.37 9.47 2.83
N ARG A 58 -14.26 8.50 2.65
CA ARG A 58 -14.06 7.38 1.71
C ARG A 58 -13.93 7.86 0.27
N GLN A 59 -14.80 8.78 -0.16
CA GLN A 59 -14.82 9.24 -1.54
C GLN A 59 -13.57 10.06 -1.87
N THR A 60 -13.18 10.95 -0.96
CA THR A 60 -11.97 11.78 -1.09
C THR A 60 -10.72 10.90 -1.07
N LEU A 61 -10.66 9.91 -0.18
CA LEU A 61 -9.57 8.93 -0.12
C LEU A 61 -9.41 8.19 -1.45
N VAL A 62 -10.50 7.63 -1.99
CA VAL A 62 -10.50 6.87 -3.24
C VAL A 62 -10.03 7.74 -4.41
N SER A 63 -10.61 8.93 -4.56
CA SER A 63 -10.24 9.87 -5.63
C SER A 63 -8.77 10.27 -5.53
N MET A 64 -8.30 10.62 -4.33
CA MET A 64 -6.91 11.02 -4.10
C MET A 64 -5.94 9.89 -4.42
N LEU A 65 -6.18 8.67 -3.94
CA LEU A 65 -5.32 7.52 -4.23
C LEU A 65 -5.27 7.22 -5.73
N ALA A 66 -6.40 7.32 -6.45
CA ALA A 66 -6.44 7.11 -7.89
C ALA A 66 -5.65 8.18 -8.66
N GLU A 67 -5.77 9.45 -8.27
CA GLU A 67 -5.09 10.59 -8.89
C GLU A 67 -3.57 10.53 -8.69
N ILE A 68 -3.12 10.31 -7.45
CA ILE A 68 -1.69 10.31 -7.14
C ILE A 68 -0.98 9.08 -7.70
N SER A 69 -1.69 7.97 -7.97
CA SER A 69 -1.14 6.71 -8.50
C SER A 69 -0.98 6.70 -10.02
N THR A 70 -0.83 7.86 -10.66
CA THR A 70 -0.64 7.99 -12.11
C THR A 70 0.82 8.26 -12.48
N PHE A 71 1.27 7.88 -13.68
CA PHE A 71 2.66 8.09 -14.09
C PHE A 71 3.08 9.58 -14.19
N ILE A 72 2.10 10.49 -14.26
CA ILE A 72 2.34 11.94 -14.31
C ILE A 72 2.43 12.58 -12.92
N SER A 73 1.90 11.92 -11.89
CA SER A 73 1.92 12.43 -10.53
C SER A 73 3.32 12.26 -9.94
N PRO A 74 3.93 13.29 -9.32
CA PRO A 74 5.20 13.13 -8.61
C PRO A 74 5.04 12.25 -7.35
N TRP A 75 3.80 12.01 -6.92
CA TRP A 75 3.44 11.30 -5.70
C TRP A 75 3.04 9.83 -5.95
N HIS A 76 3.38 9.25 -7.10
CA HIS A 76 2.93 7.89 -7.47
C HIS A 76 3.83 6.76 -6.95
N ASP A 77 5.04 7.09 -6.47
CA ASP A 77 6.03 6.10 -6.09
C ASP A 77 6.10 5.87 -4.58
N GLY A 78 6.58 4.69 -4.20
CA GLY A 78 6.58 4.22 -2.82
C GLY A 78 5.22 3.72 -2.34
N PHE A 79 4.96 3.92 -1.06
CA PHE A 79 3.76 3.50 -0.35
C PHE A 79 3.05 4.69 0.26
N HIS A 80 1.72 4.64 0.31
CA HIS A 80 0.90 5.55 1.10
C HIS A 80 0.44 4.83 2.36
N LEU A 81 0.31 5.59 3.45
CA LEU A 81 0.04 5.03 4.76
C LEU A 81 -1.38 5.33 5.19
N ILE A 82 -2.08 4.28 5.60
CA ILE A 82 -3.42 4.35 6.19
C ILE A 82 -3.30 3.89 7.64
N ASP A 83 -3.76 4.72 8.56
CA ASP A 83 -3.90 4.32 9.96
C ASP A 83 -4.97 3.24 10.08
N ALA A 84 -4.62 2.07 10.61
CA ALA A 84 -5.47 0.89 10.61
C ALA A 84 -6.69 1.02 11.55
N ASN A 85 -6.66 1.96 12.51
CA ASN A 85 -7.74 2.15 13.47
C ASN A 85 -8.81 3.12 12.95
N SER A 86 -8.37 4.24 12.38
CA SER A 86 -9.24 5.31 11.86
C SER A 86 -9.56 5.18 10.37
N PHE A 87 -8.84 4.30 9.67
CA PHE A 87 -8.89 4.15 8.21
C PHE A 87 -8.54 5.46 7.48
N ALA A 88 -7.75 6.32 8.10
CA ALA A 88 -7.37 7.61 7.52
C ALA A 88 -6.05 7.49 6.76
N LEU A 89 -5.96 8.07 5.56
CA LEU A 89 -4.69 8.27 4.86
C LEU A 89 -3.91 9.36 5.57
N THR A 90 -2.72 9.03 6.06
CA THR A 90 -1.92 9.94 6.91
C THR A 90 -0.63 10.39 6.24
N HIS A 91 -0.05 9.57 5.35
CA HIS A 91 1.18 9.90 4.63
C HIS A 91 1.10 9.40 3.20
N ILE A 92 1.80 10.07 2.30
CA ILE A 92 1.91 9.68 0.90
C ILE A 92 3.37 9.49 0.51
N SER A 93 3.63 8.73 -0.56
CA SER A 93 4.94 8.62 -1.20
C SER A 93 6.08 8.31 -0.22
N GLN A 94 5.92 7.25 0.56
CA GLN A 94 6.92 6.79 1.52
C GLN A 94 7.74 5.65 0.92
N PHE A 95 9.05 5.78 0.95
CA PHE A 95 9.94 4.65 0.75
C PHE A 95 9.85 3.75 1.98
N LEU A 96 9.62 2.46 1.79
CA LEU A 96 9.68 1.45 2.84
C LEU A 96 10.95 0.63 2.65
N SER A 97 11.75 0.53 3.70
CA SER A 97 12.93 -0.35 3.76
C SER A 97 12.71 -1.44 4.81
N PRO A 98 12.05 -2.56 4.48
CA PRO A 98 11.83 -3.62 5.45
C PRO A 98 13.16 -4.10 6.05
N PRO A 99 13.20 -4.42 7.36
CA PRO A 99 14.40 -5.01 7.96
C PRO A 99 14.80 -6.30 7.24
N VAL A 100 16.09 -6.61 7.20
CA VAL A 100 16.61 -7.78 6.46
C VAL A 100 15.99 -9.08 6.97
N GLU A 101 15.66 -9.13 8.25
CA GLU A 101 14.99 -10.26 8.90
C GLU A 101 13.61 -10.53 8.29
N CYS A 102 12.92 -9.47 7.85
CA CYS A 102 11.66 -9.58 7.14
C CYS A 102 11.81 -10.10 5.71
N LEU A 103 13.03 -10.21 5.17
CA LEU A 103 13.31 -10.75 3.84
C LEU A 103 13.60 -12.26 3.85
N HIS A 104 14.04 -12.83 4.97
CA HIS A 104 14.57 -14.21 5.06
C HIS A 104 13.57 -15.34 4.79
N HIS A 105 12.30 -15.03 4.50
CA HIS A 105 11.28 -16.01 4.12
C HIS A 105 10.63 -15.69 2.77
N SER A 106 11.38 -15.16 1.80
CA SER A 106 10.91 -15.09 0.42
C SER A 106 10.82 -16.50 -0.17
N ASN A 107 9.72 -17.19 0.12
CA ASN A 107 9.39 -18.48 -0.46
C ASN A 107 8.89 -18.29 -1.90
N SER A 108 9.70 -17.78 -2.81
CA SER A 108 9.32 -17.73 -4.22
C SER A 108 9.94 -18.91 -4.96
N ARG A 109 9.20 -20.02 -5.03
CA ARG A 109 9.26 -20.88 -6.22
C ARG A 109 8.57 -20.08 -7.34
N GLY A 110 9.31 -19.56 -8.32
CA GLY A 110 8.73 -18.77 -9.41
C GLY A 110 9.68 -17.77 -10.04
N LEU A 111 9.12 -16.92 -10.92
CA LEU A 111 9.84 -15.82 -11.58
C LEU A 111 10.14 -14.68 -10.58
N PRO A 112 11.15 -13.84 -10.86
CA PRO A 112 11.41 -12.64 -10.07
C PRO A 112 10.16 -11.75 -9.96
N VAL A 113 9.90 -11.24 -8.75
CA VAL A 113 8.83 -10.26 -8.50
C VAL A 113 9.43 -8.86 -8.33
N GLY A 114 8.65 -7.83 -8.66
CA GLY A 114 9.10 -6.44 -8.60
C GLY A 114 9.43 -5.97 -7.18
N ALA A 115 10.29 -4.95 -7.07
CA ALA A 115 10.75 -4.42 -5.78
C ALA A 115 9.61 -4.00 -4.84
N ARG A 116 8.57 -3.32 -5.36
CA ARG A 116 7.39 -2.94 -4.58
C ARG A 116 6.63 -4.15 -4.02
N HIS A 117 6.59 -5.25 -4.78
CA HIS A 117 5.99 -6.51 -4.33
C HIS A 117 6.77 -7.13 -3.18
N MET A 118 8.10 -7.21 -3.31
CA MET A 118 8.98 -7.68 -2.25
C MET A 118 8.84 -6.83 -0.98
N ALA A 119 8.84 -5.50 -1.14
CA ALA A 119 8.71 -4.57 -0.03
C ALA A 119 7.37 -4.72 0.69
N ALA A 120 6.27 -4.91 -0.04
CA ALA A 120 4.96 -5.15 0.56
C ALA A 120 4.92 -6.46 1.35
N MET A 121 5.30 -7.58 0.72
CA MET A 121 5.33 -8.89 1.36
C MET A 121 6.20 -8.85 2.64
N ALA A 122 7.42 -8.36 2.56
CA ALA A 122 8.32 -8.27 3.72
C ALA A 122 7.82 -7.26 4.74
N GLY A 123 7.37 -6.08 4.31
CA GLY A 123 6.81 -5.03 5.16
C GLY A 123 5.63 -5.49 5.99
N SER A 124 4.79 -6.37 5.45
CA SER A 124 3.67 -6.97 6.20
C SER A 124 4.08 -7.87 7.37
N ARG A 125 5.37 -8.17 7.54
CA ARG A 125 5.92 -8.90 8.69
C ARG A 125 6.31 -7.97 9.85
N ILE A 126 6.36 -6.66 9.62
CA ILE A 126 6.68 -5.68 10.66
C ILE A 126 5.52 -5.65 11.66
N ALA A 127 5.83 -5.68 12.96
CA ALA A 127 4.83 -5.82 14.02
C ALA A 127 3.77 -4.69 14.03
N SER A 128 4.17 -3.47 13.64
CA SER A 128 3.28 -2.31 13.55
C SER A 128 2.49 -2.25 12.23
N VAL A 129 2.66 -3.21 11.32
CA VAL A 129 1.93 -3.29 10.05
C VAL A 129 0.84 -4.34 10.14
N SER A 130 -0.41 -3.91 10.05
CA SER A 130 -1.57 -4.80 9.98
C SER A 130 -1.62 -5.50 8.62
N TYR A 131 -1.46 -4.73 7.54
CA TYR A 131 -1.46 -5.22 6.16
C TYR A 131 -0.61 -4.33 5.25
N THR A 132 -0.15 -4.90 4.14
CA THR A 132 0.27 -4.12 2.97
C THR A 132 -0.60 -4.50 1.79
N ALA A 133 -0.89 -3.56 0.90
CA ALA A 133 -1.68 -3.83 -0.29
C ALA A 133 -1.08 -3.20 -1.55
N LEU A 134 -1.27 -3.87 -2.66
CA LEU A 134 -0.80 -3.44 -3.97
C LEU A 134 -1.94 -3.49 -4.98
N LEU A 135 -1.99 -2.45 -5.81
CA LEU A 135 -2.83 -2.41 -7.00
C LEU A 135 -1.94 -2.14 -8.21
N SER A 136 -2.17 -2.86 -9.30
CA SER A 136 -1.58 -2.55 -10.61
C SER A 136 -2.66 -2.62 -11.68
N ASN A 137 -2.35 -2.11 -12.87
CA ASN A 137 -3.23 -2.20 -14.04
C ASN A 137 -3.34 -3.60 -14.63
N LYS A 138 -2.33 -4.45 -14.41
CA LYS A 138 -2.20 -5.73 -15.13
C LYS A 138 -2.48 -6.95 -14.26
N CYS A 139 -2.40 -6.81 -12.93
CA CYS A 139 -2.52 -7.93 -12.01
C CYS A 139 -3.73 -7.76 -11.07
N ALA A 140 -4.20 -8.88 -10.51
CA ALA A 140 -5.14 -8.85 -9.40
C ALA A 140 -4.55 -8.05 -8.22
N PRO A 141 -5.41 -7.40 -7.41
CA PRO A 141 -4.95 -6.76 -6.18
C PRO A 141 -4.25 -7.80 -5.28
N ALA A 142 -3.13 -7.41 -4.67
CA ALA A 142 -2.41 -8.27 -3.74
C ALA A 142 -2.45 -7.64 -2.35
N VAL A 143 -2.88 -8.40 -1.35
CA VAL A 143 -2.91 -7.98 0.06
C VAL A 143 -2.07 -8.97 0.84
N PHE A 144 -1.19 -8.47 1.70
CA PHE A 144 -0.31 -9.30 2.53
C PHE A 144 -0.53 -9.03 4.02
N GLN A 145 -0.45 -10.11 4.80
CA GLN A 145 -0.39 -10.07 6.26
C GLN A 145 0.65 -11.06 6.74
N ARG A 146 1.55 -10.63 7.62
CA ARG A 146 2.61 -11.48 8.20
C ARG A 146 3.41 -12.23 7.13
N GLY A 147 3.63 -11.59 5.98
CA GLY A 147 4.35 -12.14 4.84
C GLY A 147 3.61 -13.19 4.02
N ARG A 148 2.28 -13.31 4.16
CA ARG A 148 1.43 -14.21 3.39
C ARG A 148 0.45 -13.41 2.54
N SER A 149 0.24 -13.82 1.29
CA SER A 149 -0.80 -13.25 0.44
C SER A 149 -2.19 -13.70 0.91
N LEU A 150 -3.15 -12.78 0.92
CA LEU A 150 -4.55 -12.99 1.32
C LEU A 150 -5.52 -13.02 0.12
N GLY A 151 -5.02 -13.05 -1.11
CA GLY A 151 -5.83 -13.17 -2.33
C GLY A 151 -5.95 -14.60 -2.85
N ARG A 152 -6.99 -14.88 -3.64
CA ARG A 152 -7.14 -16.14 -4.39
C ARG A 152 -5.95 -16.30 -5.33
N GLU A 153 -5.18 -17.37 -5.19
CA GLU A 153 -4.21 -17.78 -6.19
C GLU A 153 -4.89 -17.80 -7.56
N VAL A 154 -4.45 -16.95 -8.48
CA VAL A 154 -4.63 -17.25 -9.90
C VAL A 154 -3.55 -18.27 -10.19
N GLN A 155 -3.92 -19.55 -10.15
CA GLN A 155 -3.12 -20.59 -10.77
C GLN A 155 -2.88 -20.17 -12.22
N ALA A 156 -1.60 -20.06 -12.58
CA ALA A 156 -1.17 -19.92 -13.96
C ALA A 156 -1.56 -21.16 -14.77
#